data_AF-A0A2G5FBU4-F1
#
_entry.id   AF-A0A2G5FBU4-F1
#
_cell.length_a   1.000
_cell.length_b   1.000
_cell.length_c   1.000
_cell.angle_alpha   90.00
_cell.angle_beta   90.00
_cell.angle_gamma   90.00
#
_symmetry.space_group_name_H-M   'P 1'
#
loop_
_entity.id
_entity.type
_entity.pdbx_description
1 polymer ?
#
loop_
_entity_poly.entity_id
_entity_poly.type
_entity_poly.pdbx_seq_one_letter_code
_entity_poly.pdbx_strand_id
1 'polypeptide(L)'
;MRVLYWNVRGIGNFDTGGRLKDLVNKHKVEVIGLAGLAEPMIDLINDFVQRVGLPGFHFELLHNSTTERQGNIWVLKRIGSQVQVMAMSTQQITISISGCLCYFCSCSC
;
A
#
# COMPACT_ATOMS: atom_id res chain seq x y z
N MET A 1 -2.33 -6.51 -15.33
CA MET A 1 -1.52 -5.99 -14.21
C MET A 1 -1.46 -4.48 -14.26
N ARG A 2 -2.25 -3.81 -13.42
CA ARG A 2 -2.19 -2.36 -13.21
C ARG A 2 -1.77 -2.10 -11.77
N VAL A 3 -0.65 -1.42 -11.62
CA VAL A 3 -0.04 -1.13 -10.31
C VAL A 3 -0.14 0.38 -10.05
N LEU A 4 -0.64 0.75 -8.87
CA LEU A 4 -0.65 2.13 -8.40
C LEU A 4 0.41 2.28 -7.32
N TYR A 5 1.40 3.14 -7.53
CA TYR A 5 2.27 3.60 -6.45
C TYR A 5 1.85 5.00 -6.01
N TRP A 6 1.67 5.20 -4.71
CA TRP A 6 1.37 6.52 -4.16
C TRP A 6 2.12 6.75 -2.85
N ASN A 7 2.98 7.76 -2.83
CA ASN A 7 3.50 8.33 -1.60
C ASN A 7 2.46 9.26 -0.98
N VAL A 8 1.85 8.82 0.12
CA VAL A 8 0.64 9.45 0.66
C VAL A 8 0.92 10.52 1.71
N ARG A 9 2.17 10.65 2.19
CA ARG A 9 2.61 11.62 3.24
C ARG A 9 1.56 11.84 4.35
N GLY A 10 1.12 10.74 4.98
CA GLY A 10 0.08 10.75 6.01
C GLY A 10 -1.30 10.35 5.45
N ILE A 11 -1.81 9.22 5.92
CA ILE A 11 -3.02 8.59 5.39
C ILE A 11 -4.28 8.92 6.21
N GLY A 12 -4.13 9.75 7.25
CA GLY A 12 -5.16 10.11 8.22
C GLY A 12 -6.29 11.02 7.72
N ASN A 13 -6.17 11.61 6.53
CA ASN A 13 -7.18 12.54 6.01
C ASN A 13 -8.23 11.82 5.13
N PHE A 14 -9.52 12.03 5.40
CA PHE A 14 -10.64 11.43 4.66
C PHE A 14 -10.58 11.71 3.15
N ASP A 15 -10.09 12.89 2.75
CA ASP A 15 -9.94 13.28 1.35
C ASP A 15 -9.00 12.37 0.55
N THR A 16 -7.94 11.89 1.21
CA THR A 16 -6.97 10.97 0.61
C THR A 16 -7.61 9.63 0.28
N GLY A 17 -8.52 9.16 1.14
CA GLY A 17 -9.29 7.93 0.92
C GLY A 17 -10.20 8.02 -0.29
N GLY A 18 -10.98 9.10 -0.41
CA GLY A 18 -11.86 9.33 -1.57
C GLY A 18 -11.08 9.32 -2.89
N ARG A 19 -9.96 10.05 -2.93
CA ARG A 19 -9.09 10.08 -4.11
C ARG A 19 -8.46 8.72 -4.44
N LEU A 20 -8.08 7.93 -3.43
CA LEU A 20 -7.58 6.57 -3.64
C LEU A 20 -8.64 5.70 -4.30
N LYS A 21 -9.88 5.75 -3.79
CA LYS A 21 -11.01 5.01 -4.33
C LYS A 21 -11.29 5.38 -5.79
N ASP A 22 -11.29 6.66 -6.12
CA ASP A 22 -11.49 7.14 -7.49
C ASP A 22 -10.38 6.65 -8.44
N LEU A 23 -9.13 6.72 -8.01
CA LEU A 23 -7.99 6.23 -8.79
C LEU A 23 -8.08 4.73 -9.04
N VAL A 24 -8.37 3.95 -8.00
CA VAL A 24 -8.51 2.49 -8.08
C VAL A 24 -9.61 2.09 -9.05
N ASN A 25 -10.79 2.73 -8.94
CA ASN A 25 -11.94 2.44 -9.79
C ASN A 25 -11.71 2.89 -11.24
N LYS A 26 -11.25 4.13 -11.44
CA LYS A 26 -11.00 4.70 -12.77
C LYS A 26 -9.96 3.90 -13.55
N HIS A 27 -8.87 3.51 -12.88
CA HIS A 27 -7.78 2.80 -13.52
C HIS A 27 -7.88 1.28 -13.41
N LYS A 28 -8.93 0.71 -12.81
CA LYS A 28 -9.09 -0.74 -12.58
C LYS A 28 -7.81 -1.37 -12.01
N VAL A 29 -7.27 -0.76 -10.97
CA VAL A 29 -6.00 -1.17 -10.34
C VAL A 29 -6.13 -2.59 -9.78
N GLU A 30 -5.05 -3.37 -9.83
CA GLU A 30 -4.99 -4.73 -9.27
C GLU A 30 -4.11 -4.79 -8.01
N VAL A 31 -3.03 -4.00 -7.98
CA VAL A 31 -2.10 -3.91 -6.85
C VAL A 31 -1.79 -2.44 -6.55
N ILE A 32 -1.78 -2.08 -5.27
CA ILE A 32 -1.51 -0.73 -4.80
C ILE A 32 -0.31 -0.79 -3.87
N GLY A 33 0.78 -0.10 -4.20
CA GLY A 33 1.86 0.21 -3.27
C GLY A 33 1.67 1.60 -2.68
N LEU A 34 1.51 1.70 -1.37
CA LEU A 34 1.41 2.97 -0.66
C LEU A 34 2.68 3.15 0.18
N ALA A 35 3.35 4.30 0.03
CA ALA A 35 4.49 4.66 0.88
C ALA A 35 4.09 5.83 1.79
N GLY A 36 4.24 5.66 3.10
CA GLY A 36 4.03 6.71 4.09
C GLY A 36 5.36 7.19 4.67
N LEU A 37 5.82 8.37 4.27
CA LEU A 37 6.90 9.06 4.99
C LEU A 37 6.30 9.72 6.24
N ALA A 38 6.43 9.02 7.37
CA ALA A 38 6.07 9.40 8.75
C ALA A 38 4.58 9.66 9.04
N GLU A 39 4.16 9.22 10.23
CA GLU A 39 2.84 9.39 10.84
C GLU A 39 1.64 8.86 10.02
N PRO A 40 1.33 7.55 10.04
CA PRO A 40 0.01 7.09 9.61
C PRO A 40 -1.14 7.80 10.35
N MET A 41 -0.89 8.43 11.51
CA MET A 41 -1.88 9.00 12.45
C MET A 41 -3.05 8.05 12.75
N ILE A 42 -2.90 6.77 12.45
CA ILE A 42 -3.93 5.75 12.59
C ILE A 42 -3.20 4.48 13.03
N ASP A 43 -3.39 4.10 14.29
CA ASP A 43 -2.85 2.86 14.87
C ASP A 43 -3.58 1.60 14.36
N LEU A 44 -4.62 1.75 13.53
CA LEU A 44 -5.37 0.64 12.94
C LEU A 44 -5.51 0.79 11.42
N ILE A 45 -4.65 0.09 10.69
CA ILE A 45 -4.64 0.07 9.23
C ILE A 45 -5.81 -0.77 8.66
N ASN A 46 -6.34 -1.72 9.45
CA ASN A 46 -7.60 -2.40 9.11
C ASN A 46 -8.77 -1.42 9.07
N ASP A 47 -8.80 -0.46 10.00
CA ASP A 47 -9.80 0.61 9.96
C ASP A 47 -9.61 1.48 8.73
N PHE A 48 -8.38 1.73 8.26
CA PHE A 48 -8.15 2.51 7.05
C PHE A 48 -8.79 1.87 5.82
N VAL A 49 -8.53 0.59 5.55
CA VAL A 49 -9.10 -0.09 4.37
C VAL A 49 -10.63 -0.15 4.44
N GLN A 50 -11.17 -0.41 5.64
CA GLN A 50 -12.62 -0.38 5.85
C GLN A 50 -13.20 1.03 5.68
N ARG A 51 -12.55 2.07 6.20
CA ARG A 51 -12.97 3.48 6.09
C ARG A 51 -12.90 4.00 4.65
N VAL A 52 -11.86 3.64 3.90
CA VAL A 52 -11.73 4.04 2.48
C VAL A 52 -12.74 3.30 1.60
N GLY A 53 -13.15 2.10 2.00
CA GLY A 53 -14.16 1.32 1.28
C GLY A 53 -13.68 0.95 -0.12
N LEU A 54 -12.61 0.15 -0.18
CA LEU A 54 -12.07 -0.47 -1.41
C LEU A 54 -12.59 -1.91 -1.56
N PRO A 55 -13.86 -2.13 -1.96
CA PRO A 55 -14.43 -3.47 -2.07
C PRO A 55 -13.67 -4.33 -3.09
N GLY A 56 -13.40 -5.58 -2.72
CA GLY A 56 -12.66 -6.52 -3.56
C GLY A 56 -11.14 -6.43 -3.41
N PHE A 57 -10.61 -5.52 -2.57
CA PHE A 57 -9.22 -5.53 -2.15
C PHE A 57 -9.08 -6.23 -0.81
N HIS A 58 -8.05 -7.08 -0.69
CA HIS A 58 -7.61 -7.61 0.59
C HIS A 58 -6.39 -6.84 1.06
N PHE A 59 -6.39 -6.53 2.33
CA PHE A 59 -5.23 -5.96 2.97
C PHE A 59 -4.33 -7.10 3.44
N GLU A 60 -3.27 -7.35 2.69
CA GLU A 60 -2.16 -8.14 3.21
C GLU A 60 -1.11 -7.14 3.65
N LEU A 61 -1.12 -6.81 4.95
CA LEU A 61 -0.18 -5.84 5.52
C LEU A 61 1.23 -6.40 5.43
N LEU A 62 1.91 -6.14 4.32
CA LEU A 62 3.32 -6.39 4.18
C LEU A 62 4.03 -5.16 4.74
N HIS A 63 4.27 -5.16 6.05
CA HIS A 63 4.97 -4.09 6.74
C HIS A 63 6.45 -4.43 6.89
N ASN A 64 7.32 -3.48 6.59
CA ASN A 64 8.76 -3.61 6.78
C ASN A 64 9.24 -3.20 8.19
N SER A 65 8.43 -2.51 8.98
CA SER A 65 8.71 -2.15 10.38
C SER A 65 7.41 -1.94 11.15
N THR A 66 7.35 -2.43 12.40
CA THR A 66 6.27 -2.14 13.36
C THR A 66 6.72 -1.17 14.46
N THR A 67 8.02 -0.94 14.58
CA THR A 67 8.66 -0.26 15.71
C THR A 67 9.12 1.16 15.40
N GLU A 68 9.37 1.49 14.13
CA GLU A 68 9.89 2.81 13.75
C GLU A 68 8.81 3.62 13.03
N ARG A 69 8.57 4.83 13.52
CA ARG A 69 7.57 5.78 13.00
C ARG A 69 7.94 6.36 11.61
N GLN A 70 8.92 5.78 10.92
CA GLN A 70 9.48 6.24 9.65
C GLN A 70 9.61 5.08 8.66
N GLY A 71 9.21 5.29 7.40
CA GLY A 71 9.56 4.40 6.29
C GLY A 71 8.62 3.21 6.05
N ASN A 72 7.34 3.30 6.43
CA ASN A 72 6.41 2.20 6.21
C ASN A 72 5.92 2.15 4.76
N ILE A 73 6.23 1.04 4.09
CA ILE A 73 5.67 0.69 2.77
C ILE A 73 4.56 -0.32 3.01
N TRP A 74 3.39 -0.06 2.43
CA TRP A 74 2.24 -0.95 2.46
C TRP A 74 1.88 -1.40 1.06
N VAL A 75 1.47 -2.66 0.93
CA VAL A 75 0.99 -3.22 -0.35
C VAL A 75 -0.43 -3.74 -0.15
N LEU A 76 -1.37 -3.25 -0.95
CA LEU A 76 -2.73 -3.78 -1.05
C LEU A 76 -2.85 -4.55 -2.35
N LYS A 77 -3.52 -5.71 -2.30
CA LYS A 77 -3.78 -6.51 -3.50
C LYS A 77 -5.26 -6.78 -3.64
N ARG A 78 -5.72 -6.96 -4.88
CA ARG A 78 -7.07 -7.44 -5.13
C ARG A 78 -7.22 -8.89 -4.66
N ILE A 79 -8.40 -9.24 -4.14
CA ILE A 79 -8.70 -10.63 -3.77
C ILE A 79 -8.51 -11.53 -5.01
N GLY A 80 -7.77 -12.63 -4.84
CA GLY A 80 -7.44 -13.56 -5.92
C GLY A 80 -6.20 -13.20 -6.74
N SER A 81 -5.57 -12.04 -6.52
CA SER A 81 -4.29 -11.72 -7.17
C SER A 81 -3.14 -12.57 -6.62
N GLN A 82 -2.38 -13.20 -7.51
CA GLN A 82 -1.16 -13.94 -7.18
C GLN A 82 0.01 -12.96 -6.96
N VAL A 83 0.14 -12.50 -5.72
CA VAL A 83 1.25 -11.66 -5.27
C VAL A 83 2.09 -12.44 -4.27
N GLN A 84 3.40 -12.48 -4.47
CA GLN A 84 4.37 -13.10 -3.57
C GLN A 84 5.40 -12.09 -3.13
N VAL A 85 5.75 -12.08 -1.84
CA VAL A 85 6.85 -11.25 -1.34
C VAL A 85 8.17 -11.96 -1.61
N MET A 86 9.08 -11.25 -2.26
CA MET A 86 10.40 -11.76 -2.63
C MET A 86 11.49 -11.27 -1.69
N ALA A 87 11.41 -10.00 -1.29
CA ALA A 87 12.33 -9.41 -0.33
C ALA A 87 11.67 -8.22 0.37
N MET A 88 12.14 -7.92 1.58
CA MET A 88 11.64 -6.81 2.39
C MET A 88 12.78 -6.24 3.23
N SER A 89 12.86 -4.92 3.27
CA SER A 89 13.76 -4.14 4.12
C SER A 89 13.04 -2.88 4.62
N THR A 90 13.63 -2.18 5.58
CA THR A 90 13.08 -0.94 6.16
C THR A 90 12.81 0.18 5.15
N GLN A 91 13.35 0.10 3.93
CA GLN A 91 13.14 1.11 2.89
C GLN A 91 12.64 0.53 1.56
N GLN A 92 12.44 -0.79 1.47
CA GLN A 92 12.08 -1.44 0.22
C GLN A 92 11.21 -2.69 0.44
N ILE A 93 10.22 -2.88 -0.43
CA ILE A 93 9.52 -4.15 -0.63
C ILE A 93 9.66 -4.56 -2.09
N THR A 94 10.03 -5.82 -2.30
CA THR A 94 10.03 -6.47 -3.61
C THR A 94 8.95 -7.52 -3.63
N ILE A 95 8.02 -7.42 -4.58
CA ILE A 95 6.98 -8.42 -4.81
C ILE A 95 7.06 -8.98 -6.22
N SER A 96 6.65 -10.24 -6.38
CA SER A 96 6.39 -10.86 -7.67
C SER A 96 4.88 -10.91 -7.89
N ILE A 97 4.42 -10.39 -9.03
CA ILE A 97 3.04 -10.46 -9.47
C ILE A 97 3.03 -11.21 -10.79
N SER A 98 2.49 -12.43 -10.81
CA SER A 98 2.46 -13.27 -12.03
C SER A 98 3.83 -13.41 -12.73
N GLY A 99 4.92 -13.46 -11.96
CA GLY A 99 6.29 -13.56 -12.48
C GLY A 99 6.98 -12.22 -12.80
N CYS A 100 6.26 -11.09 -12.74
CA CYS A 100 6.86 -9.77 -12.86
C CYS A 100 7.30 -9.23 -11.50
N LEU A 101 8.56 -8.83 -11.38
CA LEU A 101 9.11 -8.21 -10.17
C LEU A 101 8.76 -6.72 -10.13
N CYS A 102 8.15 -6.30 -9.02
CA CYS A 102 7.88 -4.90 -8.70
C CYS A 102 8.66 -4.51 -7.44
N TYR A 103 9.36 -3.38 -7.53
CA TYR A 103 10.16 -2.83 -6.44
C TYR A 103 9.49 -1.55 -5.95
N PHE A 104 9.08 -1.53 -4.70
CA PHE A 104 8.58 -0.35 -4.02
C PHE A 104 9.64 0.13 -3.05
N CYS A 105 10.11 1.36 -3.23
CA CYS A 105 11.10 1.96 -2.36
C CYS A 105 10.52 3.20 -1.68
N SER A 106 10.98 3.47 -0.46
CA SER A 106 10.73 4.69 0.28
C SER A 106 12.07 5.28 0.67
N CYS A 107 12.48 6.34 -0.02
CA CYS A 107 13.67 7.12 0.36
C CYS A 107 13.26 8.15 1.43
N SER A 108 13.53 7.87 2.69
CA SER A 108 13.57 8.88 3.75
C SER A 108 14.96 9.52 3.73
N CYS A 109 15.03 10.81 3.40
CA CYS A 109 16.23 11.62 3.60
C CYS A 109 16.46 11.87 5.09
#